data_AF-A0A9E3WRR1-F1
#
_entry.id   AF-A0A9E3WRR1-F1
#
_cell.length_a   1.000
_cell.length_b   1.000
_cell.length_c   1.000
_cell.angle_alpha   90.00
_cell.angle_beta   90.00
_cell.angle_gamma   90.00
#
_symmetry.space_group_name_H-M   'P 1'
#
loop_
_entity.id
_entity.type
_entity.pdbx_description
1 polymer ?
#
loop_
_entity_poly.entity_id
_entity_poly.type
_entity_poly.pdbx_seq_one_letter_code
_entity_poly.pdbx_strand_id
1 'polypeptide(L)'
;WINQRITSDLNRRLGLHLTDAFCGFKAYRTSALRHLTPTESGYAMPLELWVQAAAARLRIVELPVPLIYLDEKRSFGGALDDSQTRLDYYHTVLDRAIASAGCWEVSLCGEGAG
;
A
#
# COMPACT_ATOMS: atom_id res chain seq x y z
N TRP A 1 -12.18 -4.08 -11.07
CA TRP A 1 -11.63 -5.42 -10.87
C TRP A 1 -10.17 -5.42 -10.41
N ILE A 2 -9.26 -4.61 -10.99
CA ILE A 2 -7.84 -4.56 -10.56
C ILE A 2 -7.69 -4.22 -9.07
N ASN A 3 -8.30 -3.12 -8.61
CA ASN A 3 -8.20 -2.71 -7.20
C ASN A 3 -8.72 -3.78 -6.24
N GLN A 4 -9.82 -4.46 -6.58
CA GLN A 4 -10.37 -5.57 -5.79
C GLN A 4 -9.39 -6.74 -5.72
N ARG A 5 -8.78 -7.11 -6.86
CA ARG A 5 -7.80 -8.19 -6.93
C ARG A 5 -6.55 -7.87 -6.11
N ILE A 6 -6.01 -6.67 -6.25
CA ILE A 6 -4.83 -6.23 -5.48
C ILE A 6 -5.15 -6.09 -3.99
N THR A 7 -6.33 -5.56 -3.63
CA THR A 7 -6.77 -5.48 -2.23
C THR A 7 -6.86 -6.87 -1.61
N SER A 8 -7.40 -7.86 -2.34
CA SER A 8 -7.45 -9.24 -1.87
C SER A 8 -6.06 -9.87 -1.72
N ASP A 9 -5.13 -9.64 -2.64
CA ASP A 9 -3.76 -10.15 -2.52
C ASP A 9 -3.02 -9.53 -1.33
N LEU A 10 -3.10 -8.21 -1.20
CA LEU A 10 -2.49 -7.45 -0.12
C LEU A 10 -3.02 -7.90 1.25
N ASN A 11 -4.33 -8.06 1.40
CA ASN A 11 -4.94 -8.58 2.63
C ASN A 11 -4.40 -9.96 3.00
N ARG A 12 -4.33 -10.88 2.03
CA ARG A 12 -3.79 -12.23 2.23
C ARG A 12 -2.32 -12.22 2.65
N ARG A 13 -1.51 -11.36 2.03
CA ARG A 13 -0.06 -11.32 2.27
C ARG A 13 0.32 -10.60 3.56
N LEU A 14 -0.46 -9.61 3.98
CA LEU A 14 -0.16 -8.77 5.14
C LEU A 14 -1.04 -9.06 6.37
N GLY A 15 -2.00 -9.99 6.26
CA GLY A 15 -2.96 -10.27 7.33
C GLY A 15 -3.92 -9.11 7.60
N LEU A 16 -4.26 -8.33 6.57
CA LEU A 16 -5.18 -7.20 6.67
C LEU A 16 -6.59 -7.57 6.20
N HIS A 17 -7.55 -6.69 6.46
CA HIS A 17 -8.95 -6.87 6.09
C HIS A 17 -9.54 -5.60 5.45
N LEU A 18 -8.78 -4.94 4.57
CA LEU A 18 -9.21 -3.72 3.88
C LEU A 18 -10.32 -4.01 2.88
N THR A 19 -11.31 -3.12 2.79
CA THR A 19 -12.33 -3.13 1.74
C THR A 19 -11.84 -2.50 0.44
N ASP A 20 -10.97 -1.47 0.51
CA ASP A 20 -10.34 -0.83 -0.64
C ASP A 20 -8.92 -0.32 -0.31
N ALA A 21 -7.89 -0.98 -0.82
CA ALA A 21 -6.51 -0.56 -0.63
C ALA A 21 -6.18 0.79 -1.30
N PHE A 22 -6.95 1.19 -2.33
CA PHE A 22 -6.71 2.41 -3.12
C PHE A 22 -7.63 3.56 -2.69
N CYS A 23 -8.28 3.46 -1.53
CA CYS A 23 -9.18 4.49 -1.03
C CYS A 23 -8.50 5.88 -1.02
N GLY A 24 -9.19 6.91 -1.53
CA GLY A 24 -8.60 8.24 -1.66
C GLY A 24 -8.42 8.97 -0.33
N PHE A 25 -9.29 8.72 0.64
CA PHE A 25 -9.23 9.33 1.96
C PHE A 25 -8.49 8.44 2.95
N LYS A 26 -7.46 8.99 3.58
CA LYS A 26 -6.73 8.36 4.68
C LYS A 26 -6.38 9.41 5.72
N ALA A 27 -6.60 9.08 6.99
CA ALA A 27 -6.27 9.96 8.11
C ALA A 27 -5.25 9.27 9.02
N TYR A 28 -4.25 10.01 9.47
CA TYR A 28 -3.14 9.46 10.25
C TYR A 28 -2.96 10.22 11.55
N ARG A 29 -2.57 9.49 12.60
CA ARG A 29 -1.97 10.12 13.76
C ARG A 29 -0.59 10.64 13.35
N THR A 30 -0.22 11.83 13.82
CA THR A 30 1.13 12.38 13.61
C THR A 30 2.24 11.43 14.07
N SER A 31 1.98 10.66 15.13
CA SER A 31 2.90 9.64 15.62
C SER A 31 3.11 8.48 14.65
N ALA A 32 2.08 8.10 13.88
CA ALA A 32 2.15 7.02 12.91
C ALA A 32 2.97 7.41 11.68
N LEU A 33 2.96 8.69 11.28
CA LEU A 33 3.69 9.18 10.11
C LEU A 33 5.20 8.94 10.20
N ARG A 34 5.77 8.82 11.39
CA ARG A 34 7.19 8.49 11.58
C ARG A 34 7.58 7.10 11.07
N HIS A 35 6.61 6.21 10.88
CA HIS A 35 6.80 4.86 10.36
C HIS A 35 6.40 4.74 8.88
N LEU A 36 5.92 5.81 8.27
CA LEU A 36 5.38 5.82 6.91
C LEU A 36 6.23 6.72 6.03
N THR A 37 7.10 6.10 5.24
CA THR A 37 7.98 6.75 4.27
C THR A 37 7.83 6.06 2.90
N PRO A 38 6.64 6.12 2.27
CA PRO A 38 6.48 5.61 0.91
C PRO A 38 7.33 6.45 -0.06
N THR A 39 7.99 5.77 -0.98
CA THR A 39 8.86 6.35 -2.02
C THR A 39 8.20 6.32 -3.40
N GLU A 40 7.21 5.45 -3.58
CA GLU A 40 6.39 5.42 -4.77
C GLU A 40 5.55 6.69 -4.88
N SER A 41 5.63 7.34 -6.04
CA SER A 41 4.96 8.63 -6.30
C SER A 41 3.72 8.47 -7.20
N GLY A 42 3.57 7.32 -7.85
CA GLY A 42 2.45 7.00 -8.72
C GLY A 42 1.27 6.34 -8.01
N TYR A 43 0.36 5.81 -8.82
CA TYR A 43 -0.87 5.15 -8.36
C TYR A 43 -0.64 3.95 -7.43
N ALA A 44 0.57 3.38 -7.41
CA ALA A 44 0.91 2.27 -6.54
C ALA A 44 1.37 2.69 -5.13
N MET A 45 1.48 4.00 -4.85
CA MET A 45 1.91 4.52 -3.53
C MET A 45 1.18 3.88 -2.33
N PRO A 46 -0.16 3.68 -2.38
CA PRO A 46 -0.86 3.03 -1.27
C PRO A 46 -0.32 1.64 -0.91
N LEU A 47 0.26 0.90 -1.85
CA LEU A 47 0.79 -0.44 -1.60
C LEU A 47 2.00 -0.40 -0.66
N GLU A 48 2.93 0.53 -0.88
CA GLU A 48 4.05 0.75 0.04
C GLU A 48 3.56 1.19 1.42
N LEU A 49 2.57 2.08 1.45
CA LEU A 49 1.99 2.57 2.69
C LEU A 49 1.41 1.44 3.55
N TRP A 50 0.66 0.51 2.96
CA TRP A 50 0.06 -0.60 3.69
C TRP A 50 1.09 -1.60 4.19
N VAL A 51 2.12 -1.88 3.39
CA VAL A 51 3.23 -2.75 3.81
C VAL A 51 3.94 -2.15 5.02
N GLN A 52 4.27 -0.86 4.98
CA GLN A 52 4.92 -0.17 6.09
C GLN A 52 4.02 -0.11 7.33
N ALA A 53 2.72 0.15 7.15
CA ALA A 53 1.76 0.15 8.25
C ALA A 53 1.62 -1.22 8.92
N ALA A 54 1.58 -2.31 8.13
CA ALA A 54 1.55 -3.67 8.64
C ALA A 54 2.85 -4.04 9.38
N ALA A 55 4.01 -3.72 8.80
CA ALA A 55 5.32 -3.97 9.41
C ALA A 55 5.48 -3.23 10.75
N ALA A 56 5.02 -1.97 10.82
CA ALA A 56 5.02 -1.17 12.04
C ALA A 56 3.86 -1.52 13.01
N ARG A 57 3.06 -2.54 12.71
CA ARG A 57 1.90 -3.00 13.51
C ARG A 57 0.94 -1.86 13.88
N LEU A 58 0.72 -0.94 12.94
CA LEU A 58 -0.20 0.16 13.14
C LEU A 58 -1.65 -0.36 13.17
N ARG A 59 -2.47 0.23 14.06
CA ARG A 59 -3.90 -0.05 14.09
C ARG A 59 -4.61 0.66 12.94
N ILE A 60 -5.28 -0.12 12.09
CA ILE A 60 -6.02 0.35 10.92
C ILE A 60 -7.53 0.21 11.18
N VAL A 61 -8.31 1.22 10.83
CA VAL A 61 -9.77 1.23 10.94
C VAL A 61 -10.36 1.84 9.67
N GLU A 62 -11.38 1.20 9.10
CA GLU A 62 -12.14 1.74 7.97
C GLU A 62 -13.44 2.39 8.47
N LEU A 63 -13.73 3.58 7.94
CA LEU A 63 -15.00 4.27 8.14
C LEU A 63 -15.66 4.44 6.77
N PRO A 64 -16.88 3.90 6.56
CA PRO A 64 -17.55 4.01 5.27
C PRO A 64 -17.89 5.47 4.98
N VAL A 65 -17.61 5.90 3.74
CA VAL A 65 -17.93 7.24 3.23
C VAL A 65 -18.73 7.13 1.94
N PRO A 66 -19.64 8.08 1.64
CA PRO A 66 -20.35 8.11 0.37
C PRO A 66 -19.38 8.21 -0.82
N LEU A 67 -19.75 7.56 -1.92
CA LEU A 67 -18.99 7.64 -3.17
C LEU A 67 -19.22 9.01 -3.82
N ILE A 68 -18.14 9.76 -4.07
CA ILE A 68 -18.18 11.04 -4.79
C ILE A 68 -17.32 10.89 -6.04
N TYR A 69 -17.90 10.38 -7.12
CA TYR A 69 -17.27 10.40 -8.45
C TYR A 69 -18.16 11.20 -9.41
N LEU A 70 -17.63 12.33 -9.88
CA LEU A 70 -18.33 13.24 -10.78
C LEU A 70 -18.21 12.83 -12.26
N ASP A 71 -17.22 11.97 -12.58
CA ASP A 71 -17.01 11.41 -13.92
C ASP A 71 -16.54 9.95 -13.79
N GLU A 72 -17.15 9.05 -14.56
CA GLU A 72 -16.86 7.62 -14.57
C GLU A 72 -15.67 7.27 -15.47
N LYS A 73 -15.35 8.12 -16.45
CA LYS A 73 -14.24 7.89 -17.38
C LYS A 73 -12.92 8.28 -16.74
N ARG A 74 -12.33 7.31 -16.04
CA ARG A 74 -10.96 7.42 -15.51
C ARG A 74 -9.92 6.96 -16.52
N SER A 75 -9.06 7.88 -16.94
CA SER A 75 -7.74 7.55 -17.48
C SER A 75 -6.71 7.68 -16.37
N PHE A 76 -5.80 6.72 -16.32
CA PHE A 76 -4.65 6.70 -15.42
C PHE A 76 -3.42 7.33 -16.09
N GLY A 77 -3.52 7.60 -17.40
CA GLY A 77 -2.48 8.19 -18.22
C GLY A 77 -1.50 7.14 -18.77
N GLY A 78 -1.18 7.26 -20.05
CA GLY A 78 -0.12 6.49 -20.70
C GLY A 78 -0.31 4.97 -20.61
N ALA A 79 0.77 4.26 -20.29
CA ALA A 79 0.78 2.80 -20.25
C ALA A 79 -0.12 2.19 -19.16
N LEU A 80 -0.57 2.96 -18.16
CA LEU A 80 -1.42 2.47 -17.07
C LEU A 80 -2.91 2.37 -17.45
N ASP A 81 -3.30 2.87 -18.62
CA ASP A 81 -4.62 2.62 -19.19
C ASP A 81 -4.74 1.16 -19.67
N ASP A 82 -3.62 0.52 -20.02
CA ASP A 82 -3.58 -0.92 -20.23
C ASP A 82 -3.69 -1.67 -18.89
N SER A 83 -4.65 -2.58 -18.84
CA SER A 83 -5.00 -3.26 -17.59
C SER A 83 -3.94 -4.24 -17.13
N GLN A 84 -3.27 -4.92 -18.05
CA GLN A 84 -2.23 -5.89 -17.71
C GLN A 84 -0.98 -5.17 -17.19
N THR A 85 -0.52 -4.15 -17.92
CA THR A 85 0.58 -3.27 -17.51
C THR A 85 0.35 -2.69 -16.12
N ARG A 86 -0.86 -2.19 -15.84
CA ARG A 86 -1.20 -1.65 -14.52
C ARG A 86 -1.16 -2.71 -13.42
N LEU A 87 -1.65 -3.91 -13.69
CA LEU A 87 -1.63 -5.01 -12.72
C LEU A 87 -0.19 -5.44 -12.39
N ASP A 88 0.66 -5.57 -13.40
CA ASP A 88 2.06 -5.98 -13.24
C ASP A 88 2.88 -4.91 -12.51
N TYR A 89 2.61 -3.64 -12.78
CA TYR A 89 3.17 -2.52 -12.02
C TYR A 89 2.80 -2.60 -10.54
N TYR A 90 1.52 -2.82 -10.22
CA TYR A 90 1.06 -2.96 -8.83
C TYR A 90 1.69 -4.16 -8.10
N HIS A 91 1.79 -5.32 -8.74
CA HIS A 91 2.48 -6.47 -8.15
C HIS A 91 3.96 -6.17 -7.92
N THR A 92 4.65 -5.57 -8.90
CA THR A 92 6.07 -5.22 -8.80
C THR A 92 6.34 -4.31 -7.59
N VAL A 93 5.51 -3.28 -7.39
CA VAL A 93 5.66 -2.36 -6.25
C VAL A 93 5.36 -3.07 -4.94
N LEU A 94 4.30 -3.89 -4.86
CA LEU A 94 3.96 -4.64 -3.66
C LEU A 94 5.07 -5.62 -3.26
N ASP A 95 5.63 -6.35 -4.23
CA ASP A 95 6.73 -7.30 -4.02
C ASP A 95 7.99 -6.59 -3.52
N ARG A 96 8.38 -5.49 -4.16
CA ARG A 96 9.52 -4.66 -3.72
C ARG A 96 9.31 -4.14 -2.29
N ALA A 97 8.11 -3.65 -1.99
CA ALA A 97 7.78 -3.11 -0.68
C ALA A 97 7.88 -4.19 0.41
N ILE A 98 7.33 -5.38 0.17
CA ILE A 98 7.38 -6.50 1.11
C ILE A 98 8.81 -7.00 1.31
N ALA A 99 9.58 -7.13 0.23
CA ALA A 99 10.99 -7.51 0.30
C ALA A 99 11.78 -6.50 1.15
N SER A 100 11.56 -5.20 0.94
CA SER A 100 12.17 -4.16 1.77
C SER A 100 11.77 -4.34 3.23
N ALA A 101 10.47 -4.44 3.54
CA ALA A 101 9.92 -4.61 4.89
C ALA A 101 10.54 -5.81 5.65
N GLY A 102 10.69 -6.95 5.00
CA GLY A 102 11.30 -8.15 5.59
C GLY A 102 12.80 -8.03 5.87
N CYS A 103 13.53 -7.22 5.10
CA CYS A 103 14.95 -6.94 5.38
C CYS A 103 15.16 -6.07 6.63
N TRP A 104 14.17 -5.28 7.06
CA TRP A 104 14.31 -4.42 8.26
C TRP A 104 14.34 -5.22 9.57
N GLU A 105 13.75 -6.42 9.62
CA GLU A 105 13.86 -7.30 10.79
C GLU A 105 15.30 -7.82 11.00
N VAL A 106 16.10 -7.92 9.93
CA VAL A 106 17.49 -8.42 10.00
C VAL A 106 18.48 -7.31 10.34
N SER A 107 18.20 -6.06 9.98
CA SER A 107 19.15 -4.95 10.16
C SER A 107 19.26 -4.39 11.58
N LEU A 108 18.43 -4.81 12.54
CA LEU A 108 18.49 -4.36 13.95
C LEU A 108 19.27 -5.31 14.88
N CYS A 109 19.77 -6.43 14.34
CA CYS A 109 20.67 -7.34 15.06
C CYS A 109 22.10 -7.18 14.52
N GLY A 110 22.73 -6.04 14.80
CA GLY A 110 24.14 -5.80 14.46
C GLY A 110 24.74 -4.68 15.29
N GLU A 111 25.77 -5.04 16.07
CA GLU A 111 26.67 -4.17 16.86
C GLU A 111 26.17 -3.69 18.24
N GLY A 112 26.21 -4.64 19.17
CA GLY A 112 26.30 -4.39 20.61
C GLY A 112 27.21 -5.44 21.25
N ALA A 113 28.51 -5.36 21.00
CA ALA A 113 29.54 -6.08 21.75
C ALA A 113 30.64 -5.09 22.12
N GLY A 114 30.49 -4.51 23.31
CA GLY A 114 31.57 -3.92 24.11
C GLY A 114 31.73 -4.74 25.39
#